data_AF-A0A2M9A809-F1
#
_entry.id   AF-A0A2M9A809-F1
#
_cell.length_a   1.000
_cell.length_b   1.000
_cell.length_c   1.000
_cell.angle_alpha   90.00
_cell.angle_beta   90.00
_cell.angle_gamma   90.00
#
_symmetry.space_group_name_H-M   'P 1'
#
loop_
_entity.id
_entity.type
_entity.pdbx_description
1 polymer ?
#
loop_
_entity_poly.entity_id
_entity_poly.type
_entity_poly.pdbx_seq_one_letter_code
_entity_poly.pdbx_strand_id
1 'polypeptide(L)'
;MQDTKIPNVFLKLAYSELLLSYCTEDLVPLVQNASVSSRKLIENAWLEDEMVRVEDNALIIEGFSNWLLSKGENLDTFADRMFEKMRHLHSVSKRAILRSYLPYIHDFYEMPDQRQGVLRYNEKRNLFHENLRFVEGPVEGDNRHDFLIGRDNGASHPAAVYSEWLLRSMRQAPCLLDLPAYESVNQHSCLCSAEEALLGRLAGSQEGDSFYVSGIAVGKVVKFSECIEKLPIDLGISDLGDKLCVRADTDVIDTFTGTHLLYKGRYYGAPVSIAEFVYTKDVRTKDPFLGLISSLVLEEYSVWPPVQKAHDELLHKINHVAEIVYYEADDSISVNGKHLMRNVPARILRNVLREYSKTGREEFENREFKRDPEICIDPVNPNFESRLNRVVDHLEKVSDVMSLNRHRRGGFRFEPHCHIDFREEPAGVRKLKNKQ
;
A
#
# COMPACT_ATOMS: atom_id res chain seq x y z
N MET A 1 3.54 -23.33 5.71
CA MET A 1 3.88 -22.03 6.35
C MET A 1 2.63 -21.51 7.00
N GLN A 2 2.71 -21.04 8.26
CA GLN A 2 1.60 -20.32 8.87
C GLN A 2 1.29 -19.08 8.03
N ASP A 3 0.00 -18.75 7.88
CA ASP A 3 -0.48 -17.58 7.17
C ASP A 3 -0.19 -16.32 8.00
N THR A 4 1.08 -15.93 8.09
CA THR A 4 1.53 -14.83 8.93
C THR A 4 1.11 -13.51 8.31
N LYS A 5 0.43 -12.67 9.10
CA LYS A 5 -0.05 -11.35 8.70
C LYS A 5 0.59 -10.25 9.54
N ILE A 6 0.82 -9.11 8.91
CA ILE A 6 1.34 -7.87 9.51
C ILE A 6 0.35 -6.72 9.27
N PRO A 7 0.31 -5.69 10.12
CA PRO A 7 -0.48 -4.49 9.84
C PRO A 7 0.00 -3.81 8.55
N ASN A 8 -0.93 -3.26 7.79
CA ASN A 8 -0.68 -2.54 6.53
C ASN A 8 0.08 -1.19 6.69
N VAL A 9 0.68 -0.91 7.85
CA VAL A 9 1.32 0.38 8.19
C VAL A 9 2.29 0.84 7.09
N PHE A 10 3.09 -0.09 6.59
CA PHE A 10 4.09 0.21 5.57
C PHE A 10 3.46 0.49 4.20
N LEU A 11 2.46 -0.31 3.79
CA LEU A 11 1.72 -0.11 2.54
C LEU A 11 0.94 1.21 2.55
N LYS A 12 0.36 1.58 3.68
CA LYS A 12 -0.38 2.83 3.83
C LYS A 12 0.51 4.06 3.66
N LEU A 13 1.73 4.01 4.22
CA LEU A 13 2.73 5.06 4.02
C LEU A 13 3.15 5.16 2.54
N ALA A 14 3.48 4.03 1.91
CA ALA A 14 3.87 3.99 0.51
C ALA A 14 2.75 4.49 -0.43
N TYR A 15 1.52 4.04 -0.19
CA TYR A 15 0.36 4.46 -0.96
C TYR A 15 0.05 5.95 -0.80
N SER A 16 0.14 6.47 0.43
CA SER A 16 -0.04 7.90 0.68
C SER A 16 1.01 8.75 -0.04
N GLU A 17 2.28 8.33 -0.04
CA GLU A 17 3.33 9.03 -0.78
C GLU A 17 3.12 8.95 -2.29
N LEU A 18 2.70 7.80 -2.84
CA LEU A 18 2.36 7.66 -4.26
C LEU A 18 1.28 8.66 -4.70
N LEU A 19 0.19 8.76 -3.92
CA LEU A 19 -0.93 9.65 -4.21
C LEU A 19 -0.56 11.14 -4.20
N LEU A 20 0.53 11.50 -3.52
CA LEU A 20 1.00 12.89 -3.44
C LEU A 20 2.06 13.23 -4.48
N SER A 21 2.86 12.23 -4.85
CA SER A 21 4.01 12.42 -5.74
C SER A 21 3.67 12.20 -7.20
N TYR A 22 2.56 11.52 -7.51
CA TYR A 22 2.15 11.21 -8.89
C TYR A 22 0.70 11.60 -9.15
N CYS A 23 0.41 12.00 -10.40
CA CYS A 23 -0.97 12.23 -10.82
C CYS A 23 -1.73 10.90 -10.91
N THR A 24 -3.06 10.98 -10.79
CA THR A 24 -3.90 9.78 -10.81
C THR A 24 -3.85 9.07 -12.16
N GLU A 25 -3.60 9.76 -13.27
CA GLU A 25 -3.36 9.17 -14.59
C GLU A 25 -2.15 8.23 -14.62
N ASP A 26 -1.05 8.61 -13.96
CA ASP A 26 0.17 7.80 -13.90
C ASP A 26 -0.01 6.55 -13.03
N LEU A 27 -0.87 6.65 -12.01
CA LEU A 27 -1.13 5.57 -11.05
C LEU A 27 -2.14 4.54 -11.58
N VAL A 28 -3.04 4.91 -12.48
CA VAL A 28 -4.05 3.97 -13.03
C VAL A 28 -3.38 2.71 -13.62
N PRO A 29 -2.35 2.77 -14.49
CA PRO A 29 -1.69 1.57 -15.00
C PRO A 29 -0.99 0.75 -13.92
N LEU A 30 -0.36 1.39 -12.93
CA LEU A 30 0.28 0.69 -11.80
C LEU A 30 -0.75 -0.14 -11.04
N VAL A 31 -1.91 0.46 -10.79
CA VAL A 31 -2.99 -0.15 -10.01
C VAL A 31 -3.97 -0.92 -10.89
N GLN A 32 -3.77 -1.05 -12.20
CA GLN A 32 -4.54 -1.94 -13.08
C GLN A 32 -3.71 -3.13 -13.57
N ASN A 33 -2.37 -3.08 -13.45
CA ASN A 33 -1.49 -4.16 -13.85
C ASN A 33 -1.80 -5.46 -13.06
N ALA A 34 -1.73 -6.60 -13.75
CA ALA A 34 -2.21 -7.89 -13.26
C ALA A 34 -1.21 -8.65 -12.37
N SER A 35 0.06 -8.21 -12.29
CA SER A 35 1.13 -8.93 -11.56
C SER A 35 1.07 -8.71 -10.05
N VAL A 36 0.60 -7.55 -9.61
CA VAL A 36 0.18 -7.28 -8.24
C VAL A 36 -1.33 -7.25 -8.34
N SER A 37 -2.07 -7.97 -7.49
CA SER A 37 -3.53 -7.85 -7.52
C SER A 37 -3.89 -6.37 -7.29
N SER A 38 -4.24 -5.71 -8.38
CA SER A 38 -4.48 -4.29 -8.55
C SER A 38 -5.44 -3.75 -7.50
N ARG A 39 -6.48 -4.54 -7.23
CA ARG A 39 -7.48 -4.31 -6.21
C ARG A 39 -6.94 -4.47 -4.79
N LYS A 40 -6.13 -5.50 -4.52
CA LYS A 40 -5.55 -5.75 -3.20
C LYS A 40 -4.63 -4.64 -2.72
N LEU A 41 -3.91 -3.94 -3.60
CA LEU A 41 -3.08 -2.80 -3.16
C LEU A 41 -3.94 -1.70 -2.53
N ILE A 42 -5.01 -1.28 -3.23
CA ILE A 42 -5.92 -0.26 -2.72
C ILE A 42 -6.70 -0.77 -1.51
N GLU A 43 -7.28 -1.97 -1.62
CA GLU A 43 -8.07 -2.59 -0.54
C GLU A 43 -7.22 -2.75 0.72
N ASN A 44 -5.97 -3.20 0.58
CA ASN A 44 -5.10 -3.46 1.72
C ASN A 44 -4.40 -2.20 2.25
N ALA A 45 -4.11 -1.19 1.43
CA ALA A 45 -3.38 -0.01 1.89
C ALA A 45 -4.28 1.08 2.49
N TRP A 46 -5.53 1.18 2.03
CA TRP A 46 -6.41 2.28 2.45
C TRP A 46 -7.09 2.03 3.80
N LEU A 47 -7.59 0.81 4.01
CA LEU A 47 -8.34 0.43 5.20
C LEU A 47 -7.49 0.58 6.47
N GLU A 48 -8.10 1.09 7.55
CA GLU A 48 -7.45 1.12 8.86
C GLU A 48 -7.38 -0.28 9.49
N ASP A 49 -6.27 -0.57 10.15
CA ASP A 49 -6.00 -1.85 10.84
C ASP A 49 -6.03 -3.11 9.94
N GLU A 50 -5.91 -2.95 8.62
CA GLU A 50 -5.90 -4.08 7.72
C GLU A 50 -4.65 -4.96 7.94
N MET A 51 -4.85 -6.28 7.87
CA MET A 51 -3.80 -7.27 8.13
C MET A 51 -3.42 -7.95 6.83
N VAL A 52 -2.18 -7.71 6.39
CA VAL A 52 -1.67 -8.15 5.09
C VAL A 52 -0.74 -9.34 5.28
N ARG A 53 -0.87 -10.35 4.42
CA ARG A 53 0.07 -11.47 4.41
C ARG A 53 1.48 -10.95 4.12
N VAL A 54 2.49 -11.46 4.83
CA VAL A 54 3.89 -11.01 4.65
C VAL A 54 4.34 -11.17 3.19
N GLU A 55 3.97 -12.28 2.55
CA GLU A 55 4.25 -12.55 1.14
C GLU A 55 3.59 -11.52 0.20
N ASP A 56 2.29 -11.23 0.42
CA ASP A 56 1.55 -10.25 -0.39
C ASP A 56 2.18 -8.85 -0.23
N ASN A 57 2.58 -8.48 1.00
CA ASN A 57 3.27 -7.22 1.26
C ASN A 57 4.60 -7.12 0.50
N ALA A 58 5.46 -8.14 0.56
CA ALA A 58 6.73 -8.15 -0.16
C ALA A 58 6.55 -8.02 -1.68
N LEU A 59 5.61 -8.77 -2.27
CA LEU A 59 5.30 -8.71 -3.69
C LEU A 59 4.77 -7.34 -4.13
N ILE A 60 3.91 -6.72 -3.32
CA ILE A 60 3.43 -5.37 -3.56
C ILE A 60 4.62 -4.38 -3.56
N ILE A 61 5.53 -4.54 -2.60
CA ILE A 61 6.67 -3.64 -2.42
C ILE A 61 7.64 -3.71 -3.59
N GLU A 62 7.96 -4.92 -4.01
CA GLU A 62 8.79 -5.15 -5.18
C GLU A 62 8.13 -4.60 -6.45
N GLY A 63 6.83 -4.88 -6.65
CA GLY A 63 6.07 -4.42 -7.81
C GLY A 63 6.05 -2.90 -7.96
N PHE A 64 5.75 -2.15 -6.89
CA PHE A 64 5.80 -0.70 -6.98
C PHE A 64 7.24 -0.18 -7.08
N SER A 65 8.23 -0.83 -6.46
CA SER A 65 9.62 -0.36 -6.51
C SER A 65 10.16 -0.42 -7.94
N ASN A 66 9.84 -1.51 -8.65
CA ASN A 66 10.14 -1.64 -10.07
C ASN A 66 9.44 -0.57 -10.91
N TRP A 67 8.20 -0.23 -10.56
CA TRP A 67 7.49 0.86 -11.24
C TRP A 67 8.13 2.23 -10.97
N LEU A 68 8.51 2.54 -9.73
CA LEU A 68 9.22 3.77 -9.38
C LEU A 68 10.52 3.90 -10.17
N LEU A 69 11.33 2.83 -10.20
CA LEU A 69 12.55 2.78 -11.00
C LEU A 69 12.27 3.01 -12.49
N SER A 70 11.17 2.45 -13.03
CA SER A 70 10.77 2.67 -14.43
C SER A 70 10.39 4.12 -14.74
N LYS A 71 9.95 4.88 -13.72
CA LYS A 71 9.62 6.31 -13.82
C LYS A 71 10.83 7.23 -13.65
N GLY A 72 12.02 6.67 -13.42
CA GLY A 72 13.23 7.46 -13.14
C GLY A 72 13.32 7.90 -11.67
N GLU A 73 12.49 7.35 -10.79
CA GLU A 73 12.45 7.74 -9.39
C GLU A 73 13.63 7.12 -8.62
N ASN A 74 14.27 7.94 -7.78
CA ASN A 74 15.25 7.49 -6.82
C ASN A 74 14.55 6.85 -5.60
N LEU A 75 14.79 5.55 -5.36
CA LEU A 75 14.10 4.83 -4.28
C LEU A 75 14.42 5.36 -2.88
N ASP A 76 15.65 5.82 -2.65
CA ASP A 76 16.06 6.39 -1.37
C ASP A 76 15.36 7.72 -1.11
N THR A 77 15.29 8.57 -2.13
CA THR A 77 14.61 9.86 -2.06
C THR A 77 13.11 9.68 -1.85
N PHE A 78 12.50 8.72 -2.54
CA PHE A 78 11.09 8.36 -2.33
C PHE A 78 10.85 7.89 -0.89
N ALA A 79 11.69 6.99 -0.37
CA ALA A 79 11.58 6.49 1.00
C ALA A 79 11.74 7.59 2.05
N ASP A 80 12.67 8.53 1.84
CA ASP A 80 12.86 9.66 2.74
C ASP A 80 11.59 10.55 2.80
N ARG A 81 11.00 10.91 1.65
CA ARG A 81 9.72 11.65 1.61
C ARG A 81 8.58 10.88 2.28
N MET A 82 8.53 9.56 2.08
CA MET A 82 7.53 8.68 2.68
C MET A 82 7.63 8.69 4.22
N PHE A 83 8.81 8.45 4.78
CA PHE A 83 8.99 8.30 6.23
C PHE A 83 9.09 9.62 6.99
N GLU A 84 9.50 10.73 6.35
CA GLU A 84 9.42 12.06 6.96
C GLU A 84 8.00 12.42 7.40
N LYS A 85 6.97 11.92 6.67
CA LYS A 85 5.56 12.14 7.03
C LYS A 85 5.14 11.49 8.35
N MET A 86 5.90 10.53 8.89
CA MET A 86 5.61 9.94 10.20
C MET A 86 5.56 11.00 11.31
N ARG A 87 6.24 12.14 11.12
CA ARG A 87 6.21 13.31 12.02
C ARG A 87 4.84 13.99 12.11
N HIS A 88 4.04 13.88 11.06
CA HIS A 88 2.75 14.55 10.98
C HIS A 88 1.58 13.63 11.31
N LEU A 89 1.84 12.32 11.45
CA LEU A 89 0.88 11.26 11.75
C LEU A 89 -0.31 11.15 10.77
N HIS A 90 -0.42 11.99 9.74
CA HIS A 90 -1.57 12.02 8.82
C HIS A 90 -1.70 10.77 7.94
N SER A 91 -0.60 10.08 7.68
CA SER A 91 -0.51 8.94 6.75
C SER A 91 -0.06 7.64 7.41
N VAL A 92 -0.18 7.53 8.74
CA VAL A 92 0.17 6.32 9.50
C VAL A 92 -1.07 5.68 10.09
N SER A 93 -1.11 4.36 10.18
CA SER A 93 -2.16 3.66 10.94
C SER A 93 -1.88 3.78 12.44
N LYS A 94 -2.42 4.85 13.04
CA LYS A 94 -2.16 5.24 14.44
C LYS A 94 -2.59 4.16 15.40
N ARG A 95 -3.72 3.50 15.13
CA ARG A 95 -4.26 2.45 16.00
C ARG A 95 -3.36 1.21 16.02
N ALA A 96 -2.86 0.77 14.86
CA ALA A 96 -1.89 -0.32 14.77
C ALA A 96 -0.59 0.01 15.52
N ILE A 97 -0.07 1.23 15.33
CA ILE A 97 1.13 1.70 16.02
C ILE A 97 0.91 1.74 17.54
N LEU A 98 -0.16 2.38 18.02
CA LEU A 98 -0.45 2.50 19.45
C LEU A 98 -0.64 1.12 20.09
N ARG A 99 -1.40 0.22 19.43
CA ARG A 99 -1.58 -1.17 19.89
C ARG A 99 -0.26 -1.89 20.09
N SER A 100 0.70 -1.70 19.18
CA SER A 100 2.03 -2.31 19.33
C SER A 100 2.77 -1.82 20.57
N TYR A 101 2.53 -0.59 21.02
CA TYR A 101 3.18 -0.02 22.20
C TYR A 101 2.42 -0.26 23.51
N LEU A 102 1.13 -0.60 23.49
CA LEU A 102 0.28 -0.77 24.68
C LEU A 102 0.95 -1.55 25.82
N PRO A 103 1.62 -2.70 25.59
CA PRO A 103 2.23 -3.48 26.68
C PRO A 103 3.43 -2.79 27.34
N TYR A 104 4.01 -1.76 26.71
CA TYR A 104 5.27 -1.13 27.07
C TYR A 104 5.12 0.35 27.45
N ILE A 105 3.89 0.90 27.44
CA ILE A 105 3.64 2.33 27.70
C ILE A 105 4.30 2.77 29.01
N HIS A 106 4.10 2.01 30.09
CA HIS A 106 4.68 2.33 31.40
C HIS A 106 6.20 2.47 31.34
N ASP A 107 6.88 1.56 30.63
CA ASP A 107 8.34 1.56 30.53
C ASP A 107 8.86 2.84 29.88
N PHE A 108 8.17 3.35 28.85
CA PHE A 108 8.55 4.61 28.19
C PHE A 108 8.44 5.84 29.12
N TYR A 109 7.56 5.85 30.12
CA TYR A 109 7.50 6.97 31.08
C TYR A 109 8.64 6.93 32.11
N GLU A 110 9.14 5.74 32.43
CA GLU A 110 10.22 5.52 33.40
C GLU A 110 11.62 5.53 32.75
N MET A 111 11.69 5.34 31.43
CA MET A 111 12.96 5.26 30.70
C MET A 111 13.76 6.57 30.76
N PRO A 112 15.06 6.52 31.08
CA PRO A 112 15.93 7.69 31.02
C PRO A 112 16.17 8.13 29.56
N ASP A 113 16.20 7.18 28.63
CA ASP A 113 16.33 7.40 27.19
C ASP A 113 15.20 6.69 26.45
N GLN A 114 14.21 7.47 26.00
CA GLN A 114 13.04 6.93 25.32
C GLN A 114 13.36 6.52 23.88
N ARG A 115 14.41 7.10 23.25
CA ARG A 115 14.83 6.70 21.91
C ARG A 115 15.44 5.30 21.95
N GLN A 116 16.29 5.00 22.93
CA GLN A 116 16.76 3.62 23.13
C GLN A 116 15.60 2.64 23.36
N GLY A 117 14.55 3.06 24.06
CA GLY A 117 13.31 2.30 24.22
C GLY A 117 12.66 1.88 22.90
N VAL A 118 12.65 2.75 21.89
CA VAL A 118 12.09 2.46 20.56
C VAL A 118 12.84 1.31 19.87
N LEU A 119 14.17 1.26 19.97
CA LEU A 119 14.98 0.14 19.45
C LEU A 119 14.80 -1.12 20.30
N ARG A 120 14.90 -0.99 21.63
CA ARG A 120 14.85 -2.09 22.59
C ARG A 120 13.54 -2.90 22.51
N TYR A 121 12.42 -2.23 22.28
CA TYR A 121 11.12 -2.88 22.14
C TYR A 121 10.80 -3.33 20.72
N ASN A 122 11.67 -3.07 19.72
CA ASN A 122 11.40 -3.44 18.33
C ASN A 122 11.13 -4.94 18.17
N GLU A 123 12.02 -5.78 18.73
CA GLU A 123 11.91 -7.24 18.73
C GLU A 123 10.57 -7.73 19.29
N LYS A 124 10.12 -7.12 20.41
CA LYS A 124 8.88 -7.54 21.10
C LYS A 124 7.63 -7.02 20.41
N ARG A 125 7.69 -5.81 19.84
CA ARG A 125 6.59 -5.21 19.07
C ARG A 125 6.36 -5.94 17.76
N ASN A 126 7.45 -6.38 17.14
CA ASN A 126 7.52 -7.12 15.88
C ASN A 126 6.45 -6.73 14.84
N LEU A 127 6.28 -5.43 14.62
CA LEU A 127 5.19 -4.89 13.80
C LEU A 127 5.25 -5.37 12.35
N PHE A 128 6.46 -5.69 11.88
CA PHE A 128 6.75 -6.03 10.49
C PHE A 128 7.10 -7.51 10.29
N HIS A 129 6.96 -8.34 11.34
CA HIS A 129 7.35 -9.76 11.34
C HIS A 129 8.84 -10.00 10.99
N GLU A 130 9.68 -9.15 11.54
CA GLU A 130 11.13 -9.16 11.43
C GLU A 130 11.76 -9.90 12.61
N ASN A 131 12.99 -10.36 12.43
CA ASN A 131 13.78 -10.97 13.50
C ASN A 131 14.98 -10.09 13.75
N LEU A 132 14.67 -8.98 14.39
CA LEU A 132 15.60 -7.95 14.78
C LEU A 132 15.86 -8.09 16.27
N ARG A 133 17.12 -8.27 16.61
CA ARG A 133 17.59 -8.27 17.98
C ARG A 133 18.28 -6.95 18.28
N PHE A 134 17.87 -6.31 19.37
CA PHE A 134 18.55 -5.13 19.89
C PHE A 134 19.83 -5.52 20.63
N VAL A 135 20.92 -4.79 20.38
CA VAL A 135 22.17 -4.87 21.12
C VAL A 135 22.60 -3.46 21.49
N GLU A 136 22.77 -3.25 22.80
CA GLU A 136 23.27 -1.99 23.34
C GLU A 136 24.77 -1.87 23.02
N GLY A 137 25.17 -0.73 22.48
CA GLY A 137 26.57 -0.47 22.12
C GLY A 137 27.19 0.66 22.94
N PRO A 138 28.33 1.21 22.48
CA PRO A 138 29.08 2.17 23.25
C PRO A 138 28.43 3.55 23.25
N VAL A 139 28.84 4.36 24.23
CA VAL A 139 28.52 5.78 24.29
C VAL A 139 29.80 6.57 24.05
N GLU A 140 29.83 7.36 22.98
CA GLU A 140 30.95 8.22 22.62
C GLU A 140 30.54 9.69 22.80
N GLY A 141 31.03 10.29 23.89
CA GLY A 141 30.62 11.64 24.29
C GLY A 141 29.13 11.68 24.66
N ASP A 142 28.35 12.39 23.85
CA ASP A 142 26.90 12.50 24.01
C ASP A 142 26.12 11.59 23.05
N ASN A 143 26.79 10.80 22.21
CA ASN A 143 26.14 9.93 21.26
C ASN A 143 26.15 8.46 21.72
N ARG A 144 25.01 7.79 21.61
CA ARG A 144 24.88 6.33 21.67
C ARG A 144 25.11 5.75 20.29
N HIS A 145 25.69 4.56 20.25
CA HIS A 145 25.87 3.74 19.07
C HIS A 145 25.24 2.38 19.33
N ASP A 146 23.92 2.26 19.15
CA ASP A 146 23.20 1.00 19.40
C ASP A 146 22.94 0.24 18.11
N PHE A 147 22.75 -1.07 18.20
CA PHE A 147 22.70 -1.95 17.04
C PHE A 147 21.38 -2.73 16.97
N LEU A 148 20.91 -2.95 15.75
CA LEU A 148 19.91 -3.95 15.42
C LEU A 148 20.56 -5.04 14.55
N ILE A 149 20.40 -6.29 14.97
CA ILE A 149 20.87 -7.47 14.22
C ILE A 149 19.65 -8.17 13.61
N GLY A 150 19.55 -8.19 12.29
CA GLY A 150 18.51 -8.91 11.57
C GLY A 150 18.94 -10.31 11.16
N ARG A 151 18.05 -11.28 11.33
CA ARG A 151 18.22 -12.66 10.87
C ARG A 151 17.14 -13.02 9.86
N ASP A 152 17.46 -13.97 8.99
CA ASP A 152 16.46 -14.52 8.09
C ASP A 152 15.34 -15.21 8.88
N ASN A 153 14.10 -14.93 8.47
CA ASN A 153 12.89 -15.50 9.05
C ASN A 153 12.33 -16.68 8.26
N GLY A 154 12.95 -17.07 7.16
CA GLY A 154 12.47 -18.17 6.31
C GLY A 154 11.13 -17.87 5.62
N ALA A 155 10.56 -16.67 5.81
CA ALA A 155 9.60 -16.09 4.88
C ALA A 155 10.37 -15.73 3.61
N SER A 156 9.79 -16.01 2.44
CA SER A 156 10.33 -15.58 1.13
C SER A 156 10.81 -14.14 1.27
N HIS A 157 12.14 -13.95 1.19
CA HIS A 157 12.85 -12.81 1.77
C HIS A 157 12.18 -11.46 1.48
N PRO A 158 12.28 -10.49 2.41
CA PRO A 158 12.00 -9.11 2.03
C PRO A 158 12.97 -8.73 0.92
N ALA A 159 12.42 -8.33 -0.24
CA ALA A 159 13.19 -7.77 -1.35
C ALA A 159 14.20 -6.74 -0.80
N ALA A 160 15.40 -6.63 -1.38
CA ALA A 160 16.46 -5.75 -0.91
C ALA A 160 15.98 -4.31 -0.59
N VAL A 161 14.97 -3.82 -1.32
CA VAL A 161 14.32 -2.52 -1.06
C VAL A 161 13.60 -2.46 0.29
N TYR A 162 12.87 -3.51 0.66
CA TYR A 162 12.06 -3.54 1.87
C TYR A 162 12.93 -3.41 3.13
N SER A 163 14.06 -4.12 3.18
CA SER A 163 14.97 -4.06 4.34
C SER A 163 15.61 -2.68 4.50
N GLU A 164 16.05 -2.06 3.40
CA GLU A 164 16.58 -0.68 3.42
C GLU A 164 15.53 0.32 3.89
N TRP A 165 14.31 0.21 3.36
CA TRP A 165 13.21 1.10 3.74
C TRP A 165 12.76 0.87 5.18
N LEU A 166 12.79 -0.37 5.68
CA LEU A 166 12.52 -0.67 7.08
C LEU A 166 13.52 0.05 8.01
N LEU A 167 14.81 0.07 7.69
CA LEU A 167 15.79 0.80 8.49
C LEU A 167 15.57 2.33 8.41
N ARG A 168 15.18 2.87 7.25
CA ARG A 168 14.76 4.28 7.11
C ARG A 168 13.51 4.60 7.93
N SER A 169 12.53 3.70 7.97
CA SER A 169 11.36 3.78 8.86
C SER A 169 11.80 3.84 10.33
N MET A 170 12.70 2.94 10.73
CA MET A 170 13.22 2.90 12.10
C MET A 170 13.97 4.18 12.46
N ARG A 171 14.69 4.80 11.51
CA ARG A 171 15.30 6.12 11.69
C ARG A 171 14.29 7.15 12.19
N GLN A 172 13.09 7.16 11.60
CA GLN A 172 12.02 8.12 11.89
C GLN A 172 11.08 7.66 13.01
N ALA A 173 11.15 6.41 13.45
CA ALA A 173 10.24 5.82 14.43
C ALA A 173 10.11 6.59 15.76
N PRO A 174 11.17 7.25 16.31
CA PRO A 174 11.02 8.11 17.49
C PRO A 174 10.04 9.26 17.30
N CYS A 175 9.88 9.78 16.07
CA CYS A 175 8.94 10.86 15.78
C CYS A 175 7.47 10.48 16.04
N LEU A 176 7.14 9.18 16.02
CA LEU A 176 5.81 8.70 16.39
C LEU A 176 5.51 8.92 17.88
N LEU A 177 6.55 9.13 18.69
CA LEU A 177 6.49 9.30 20.13
C LEU A 177 6.90 10.72 20.58
N ASP A 178 6.74 11.72 19.70
CA ASP A 178 7.12 13.11 19.95
C ASP A 178 8.61 13.30 20.31
N LEU A 179 9.48 12.42 19.81
CA LEU A 179 10.94 12.47 19.99
C LEU A 179 11.63 12.78 18.65
N PRO A 180 12.86 13.36 18.67
CA PRO A 180 13.62 13.56 17.45
C PRO A 180 14.04 12.21 16.82
N ALA A 181 14.02 12.15 15.49
CA ALA A 181 14.56 11.03 14.71
C ALA A 181 16.02 10.71 15.10
N TYR A 182 16.47 9.49 14.79
CA TYR A 182 17.88 9.15 14.91
C TYR A 182 18.71 9.95 13.90
N GLU A 183 19.86 10.41 14.36
CA GLU A 183 20.75 11.31 13.66
C GLU A 183 21.31 10.60 12.42
N SER A 184 21.77 9.35 12.56
CA SER A 184 22.13 8.48 11.44
C SER A 184 21.84 7.00 11.68
N VAL A 185 21.67 6.26 10.58
CA VAL A 185 21.62 4.79 10.56
C VAL A 185 22.68 4.29 9.58
N ASN A 186 23.67 3.54 10.08
CA ASN A 186 24.74 2.97 9.27
C ASN A 186 24.54 1.46 9.16
N GLN A 187 24.37 0.97 7.95
CA GLN A 187 24.22 -0.46 7.72
C GLN A 187 25.55 -1.08 7.30
N HIS A 188 26.05 -1.95 8.16
CA HIS A 188 27.34 -2.63 7.99
C HIS A 188 27.19 -3.89 7.13
N SER A 189 26.07 -4.60 7.27
CA SER A 189 25.79 -5.81 6.48
C SER A 189 24.32 -6.00 6.11
N CYS A 190 24.08 -6.75 5.04
CA CYS A 190 22.77 -7.14 4.53
C CYS A 190 22.66 -8.65 4.36
N LEU A 191 21.46 -9.19 4.60
CA LEU A 191 21.12 -10.56 4.22
C LEU A 191 21.04 -10.74 2.71
N CYS A 192 20.52 -9.75 1.97
CA CYS A 192 20.45 -9.80 0.52
C CYS A 192 21.84 -9.88 -0.11
N SER A 193 21.96 -10.72 -1.13
CA SER A 193 23.15 -10.85 -1.95
C SER A 193 23.46 -9.55 -2.70
N ALA A 194 24.72 -9.41 -3.13
CA ALA A 194 25.12 -8.26 -3.93
C ALA A 194 24.37 -8.20 -5.26
N GLU A 195 23.99 -9.35 -5.84
CA GLU A 195 23.19 -9.42 -7.07
C GLU A 195 21.75 -8.94 -6.86
N GLU A 196 21.09 -9.40 -5.79
CA GLU A 196 19.73 -8.94 -5.44
C GLU A 196 19.70 -7.43 -5.16
N ALA A 197 20.75 -6.88 -4.54
CA ALA A 197 20.87 -5.45 -4.27
C ALA A 197 20.99 -4.60 -5.56
N LEU A 198 21.29 -5.20 -6.71
CA LEU A 198 21.28 -4.49 -8.01
C LEU A 198 19.87 -4.34 -8.59
N LEU A 199 18.85 -4.95 -7.97
CA LEU A 199 17.43 -4.78 -8.31
C LEU A 199 17.10 -5.08 -9.80
N GLY A 200 17.88 -5.94 -10.44
CA GLY A 200 17.79 -6.20 -11.88
C GLY A 200 18.10 -4.99 -12.78
N ARG A 201 18.58 -3.88 -12.22
CA ARG A 201 18.97 -2.66 -12.93
C ARG A 201 20.33 -2.81 -13.60
N LEU A 202 21.25 -3.49 -12.92
CA LEU A 202 22.58 -3.82 -13.42
C LEU A 202 22.84 -5.32 -13.26
N ALA A 203 23.62 -5.89 -14.17
CA ALA A 203 24.04 -7.27 -14.08
C ALA A 203 25.26 -7.41 -13.16
N GLY A 204 25.14 -8.25 -12.14
CA GLY A 204 26.23 -8.62 -11.24
C GLY A 204 26.74 -10.03 -11.56
N SER A 205 28.03 -10.26 -11.39
CA SER A 205 28.62 -11.59 -11.48
C SER A 205 29.79 -11.74 -10.52
N GLN A 206 30.02 -12.96 -10.05
CA GLN A 206 31.19 -13.29 -9.24
C GLN A 206 32.19 -14.08 -10.08
N GLU A 207 33.45 -13.66 -10.09
CA GLU A 207 34.56 -14.39 -10.69
C GLU A 207 35.73 -14.48 -9.70
N GLY A 208 36.01 -15.70 -9.22
CA GLY A 208 36.97 -15.91 -8.14
C GLY A 208 36.56 -15.16 -6.87
N ASP A 209 37.48 -14.36 -6.34
CA ASP A 209 37.27 -13.56 -5.12
C ASP A 209 36.77 -12.14 -5.42
N SER A 210 36.40 -11.83 -6.67
CA SER A 210 35.94 -10.48 -7.06
C SER A 210 34.48 -10.51 -7.51
N PHE A 211 33.74 -9.47 -7.14
CA PHE A 211 32.38 -9.23 -7.60
C PHE A 211 32.39 -8.10 -8.63
N TYR A 212 31.80 -8.37 -9.78
CA TYR A 212 31.77 -7.49 -10.94
C TYR A 212 30.35 -6.98 -11.17
N VAL A 213 30.26 -5.71 -11.57
CA VAL A 213 29.02 -5.12 -12.08
C VAL A 213 29.32 -4.51 -13.44
N SER A 214 28.59 -4.96 -14.46
CA SER A 214 28.82 -4.52 -15.85
C SER A 214 30.30 -4.65 -16.31
N GLY A 215 31.00 -5.69 -15.85
CA GLY A 215 32.40 -5.97 -16.18
C GLY A 215 33.44 -5.19 -15.37
N ILE A 216 33.03 -4.36 -14.41
CA ILE A 216 33.93 -3.61 -13.52
C ILE A 216 33.95 -4.30 -12.16
N ALA A 217 35.14 -4.56 -11.61
CA ALA A 217 35.28 -5.09 -10.25
C ALA A 217 34.88 -4.00 -9.24
N VAL A 218 33.81 -4.26 -8.48
CA VAL A 218 33.23 -3.32 -7.49
C VAL A 218 33.28 -3.83 -6.06
N GLY A 219 33.69 -5.08 -5.85
CA GLY A 219 33.77 -5.69 -4.53
C GLY A 219 34.54 -6.99 -4.51
N LYS A 220 34.63 -7.60 -3.32
CA LYS A 220 35.36 -8.85 -3.09
C LYS A 220 34.58 -9.82 -2.23
N VAL A 221 34.77 -11.10 -2.50
CA VAL A 221 34.31 -12.19 -1.62
C VAL A 221 35.27 -12.29 -0.45
N VAL A 222 34.74 -12.13 0.75
CA VAL A 222 35.52 -12.10 1.99
C VAL A 222 34.81 -12.88 3.10
N LYS A 223 35.56 -13.22 4.14
CA LYS A 223 34.97 -13.77 5.38
C LYS A 223 34.20 -12.68 6.12
N PHE A 224 33.05 -13.05 6.68
CA PHE A 224 32.23 -12.14 7.46
C PHE A 224 32.92 -11.65 8.75
N SER A 225 33.94 -12.37 9.23
CA SER A 225 34.79 -11.91 10.34
C SER A 225 35.40 -10.53 10.07
N GLU A 226 35.71 -10.18 8.81
CA GLU A 226 36.20 -8.83 8.46
C GLU A 226 35.20 -7.72 8.80
N CYS A 227 33.89 -8.01 8.79
CA CYS A 227 32.85 -7.08 9.21
C CYS A 227 32.77 -7.01 10.74
N ILE A 228 32.73 -8.17 11.40
CA ILE A 228 32.56 -8.28 12.86
C ILE A 228 33.73 -7.62 13.60
N GLU A 229 34.97 -7.88 13.16
CA GLU A 229 36.20 -7.37 13.80
C GLU A 229 36.33 -5.84 13.75
N LYS A 230 35.59 -5.16 12.86
CA LYS A 230 35.56 -3.70 12.76
C LYS A 230 34.59 -3.04 13.73
N LEU A 231 33.65 -3.81 14.28
CA LEU A 231 32.63 -3.27 15.17
C LEU A 231 33.21 -3.07 16.57
N PRO A 232 32.82 -2.00 17.29
CA PRO A 232 33.37 -1.67 18.60
C PRO A 232 32.89 -2.60 19.72
N ILE A 233 32.05 -3.59 19.43
CA ILE A 233 31.40 -4.47 20.41
C ILE A 233 31.32 -5.92 19.92
N ASP A 234 31.31 -6.84 20.88
CA ASP A 234 30.99 -8.25 20.60
C ASP A 234 29.46 -8.43 20.52
N LEU A 235 28.99 -8.76 19.32
CA LEU A 235 27.58 -9.01 19.03
C LEU A 235 27.14 -10.45 19.36
N GLY A 236 28.05 -11.32 19.82
CA GLY A 236 27.76 -12.71 20.13
C GLY A 236 27.43 -13.55 18.89
N ILE A 237 28.09 -13.24 17.76
CA ILE A 237 27.89 -13.86 16.44
C ILE A 237 29.23 -14.27 15.78
N SER A 238 30.28 -14.43 16.59
CA SER A 238 31.62 -14.78 16.13
C SER A 238 31.68 -16.16 15.46
N ASP A 239 30.76 -17.06 15.81
CA ASP A 239 30.54 -18.36 15.17
C ASP A 239 30.15 -18.26 13.69
N LEU A 240 29.63 -17.10 13.25
CA LEU A 240 29.27 -16.83 11.86
C LEU A 240 30.43 -16.27 11.03
N GLY A 241 31.58 -15.98 11.64
CA GLY A 241 32.69 -15.26 11.01
C GLY A 241 33.28 -15.94 9.77
N ASP A 242 33.27 -17.28 9.72
CA ASP A 242 33.80 -18.04 8.58
C ASP A 242 32.88 -18.05 7.34
N LYS A 243 31.66 -17.52 7.44
CA LYS A 243 30.74 -17.41 6.30
C LYS A 243 31.27 -16.40 5.28
N LEU A 244 31.17 -16.73 4.00
CA LEU A 244 31.57 -15.84 2.91
C LEU A 244 30.45 -14.87 2.57
N CYS A 245 30.83 -13.64 2.23
CA CYS A 245 29.94 -12.57 1.80
C CYS A 245 30.69 -11.64 0.84
N VAL A 246 29.98 -10.75 0.15
CA VAL A 246 30.58 -9.78 -0.78
C VAL A 246 30.73 -8.43 -0.08
N ARG A 247 31.95 -7.96 0.13
CA ARG A 247 32.22 -6.58 0.53
C ARG A 247 32.26 -5.70 -0.70
N ALA A 248 31.41 -4.68 -0.76
CA ALA A 248 31.49 -3.66 -1.81
C ALA A 248 32.67 -2.71 -1.51
N ASP A 249 33.58 -2.57 -2.47
CA ASP A 249 34.75 -1.68 -2.37
C ASP A 249 34.49 -0.30 -3.01
N THR A 250 33.45 -0.21 -3.86
CA THR A 250 32.99 1.01 -4.51
C THR A 250 31.48 1.13 -4.44
N ASP A 251 31.00 2.38 -4.40
CA ASP A 251 29.58 2.67 -4.57
C ASP A 251 29.13 2.30 -5.99
N VAL A 252 27.96 1.67 -6.11
CA VAL A 252 27.31 1.38 -7.39
C VAL A 252 25.98 2.08 -7.40
N ILE A 253 25.81 2.98 -8.38
CA ILE A 253 24.64 3.85 -8.51
C ILE A 253 24.01 3.61 -9.88
N ASP A 254 22.69 3.42 -9.91
CA ASP A 254 21.93 3.40 -11.16
C ASP A 254 21.92 4.81 -11.76
N THR A 255 22.55 4.98 -12.92
CA THR A 255 22.68 6.29 -13.56
C THR A 255 21.36 6.86 -14.08
N PHE A 256 20.34 6.02 -14.28
CA PHE A 256 19.02 6.48 -14.74
C PHE A 256 18.22 7.13 -13.60
N THR A 257 18.26 6.52 -12.41
CA THR A 257 17.44 6.95 -11.25
C THR A 257 18.24 7.67 -10.18
N GLY A 258 19.57 7.56 -10.21
CA GLY A 258 20.46 7.93 -9.10
C GLY A 258 20.36 7.00 -7.89
N THR A 259 19.60 5.90 -7.96
CA THR A 259 19.39 4.98 -6.82
C THR A 259 20.69 4.29 -6.46
N HIS A 260 21.01 4.27 -5.17
CA HIS A 260 22.19 3.57 -4.67
C HIS A 260 21.91 2.07 -4.61
N LEU A 261 22.69 1.28 -5.35
CA LEU A 261 22.52 -0.18 -5.44
C LEU A 261 23.48 -0.92 -4.51
N LEU A 262 24.77 -0.55 -4.53
CA LEU A 262 25.77 -1.08 -3.60
C LEU A 262 26.47 0.06 -2.87
N TYR A 263 26.56 -0.03 -1.54
CA TYR A 263 27.23 0.92 -0.66
C TYR A 263 28.64 0.47 -0.34
N LYS A 264 29.63 1.33 -0.62
CA LYS A 264 31.02 1.08 -0.29
C LYS A 264 31.19 0.76 1.20
N GLY A 265 31.94 -0.29 1.49
CA GLY A 265 32.22 -0.78 2.83
C GLY A 265 31.15 -1.70 3.41
N ARG A 266 29.98 -1.84 2.75
CA ARG A 266 28.91 -2.73 3.19
C ARG A 266 29.15 -4.17 2.72
N TYR A 267 28.71 -5.13 3.54
CA TYR A 267 28.82 -6.56 3.28
C TYR A 267 27.46 -7.15 2.87
N TYR A 268 27.37 -7.74 1.69
CA TYR A 268 26.17 -8.31 1.08
C TYR A 268 26.21 -9.84 1.08
N GLY A 269 25.06 -10.49 1.18
CA GLY A 269 24.95 -11.93 1.37
C GLY A 269 25.54 -12.37 2.72
N ALA A 270 25.51 -11.48 3.70
CA ALA A 270 26.00 -11.76 5.05
C ALA A 270 25.01 -12.67 5.80
N PRO A 271 25.48 -13.46 6.78
CA PRO A 271 24.61 -14.36 7.55
C PRO A 271 23.62 -13.63 8.47
N VAL A 272 23.87 -12.35 8.75
CA VAL A 272 22.99 -11.43 9.48
C VAL A 272 23.09 -10.03 8.88
N SER A 273 22.02 -9.24 8.98
CA SER A 273 22.11 -7.80 8.77
C SER A 273 22.50 -7.10 10.06
N ILE A 274 23.32 -6.05 9.96
CA ILE A 274 23.79 -5.26 11.10
C ILE A 274 23.56 -3.78 10.76
N ALA A 275 22.72 -3.12 11.54
CA ALA A 275 22.47 -1.69 11.44
C ALA A 275 22.82 -1.01 12.77
N GLU A 276 23.63 0.04 12.69
CA GLU A 276 24.02 0.91 13.79
C GLU A 276 23.17 2.18 13.77
N PHE A 277 22.61 2.54 14.91
CA PHE A 277 21.85 3.76 15.14
C PHE A 277 22.69 4.69 16.00
N VAL A 278 23.02 5.86 15.47
CA VAL A 278 23.79 6.88 16.17
C VAL A 278 22.86 8.01 16.59
N TYR A 279 22.84 8.33 17.87
CA TYR A 279 21.93 9.35 18.41
C TYR A 279 22.31 9.91 19.77
N THR A 280 21.94 11.15 20.06
CA THR A 280 22.19 11.76 21.38
C THR A 280 21.52 10.97 22.52
N LYS A 281 22.28 10.67 23.58
CA LYS A 281 21.79 9.92 24.75
C LYS A 281 20.78 10.71 25.58
N ASP A 282 19.99 9.98 26.36
CA ASP A 282 19.16 10.47 27.47
C ASP A 282 18.09 11.49 27.02
N VAL A 283 17.62 11.35 25.78
CA VAL A 283 16.53 12.15 25.24
C VAL A 283 15.18 11.56 25.66
N ARG A 284 14.35 12.39 26.28
CA ARG A 284 13.00 12.06 26.72
C ARG A 284 12.05 13.23 26.56
N THR A 285 10.77 12.92 26.38
CA THR A 285 9.64 13.84 26.51
C THR A 285 8.76 13.41 27.69
N LYS A 286 7.98 14.36 28.21
CA LYS A 286 7.10 14.12 29.37
C LYS A 286 5.96 13.15 29.01
N ASP A 287 5.39 13.30 27.82
CA ASP A 287 4.20 12.58 27.39
C ASP A 287 4.43 11.97 25.99
N PRO A 288 5.24 10.89 25.87
CA PRO A 288 5.68 10.35 24.57
C PRO A 288 4.55 9.82 23.68
N PHE A 289 3.35 9.58 24.21
CA PHE A 289 2.22 9.11 23.42
C PHE A 289 1.18 10.19 23.15
N LEU A 290 1.40 11.44 23.58
CA LEU A 290 0.41 12.51 23.50
C LEU A 290 0.02 12.80 22.05
N GLY A 291 0.98 12.97 21.15
CA GLY A 291 0.73 13.21 19.74
C GLY A 291 -0.04 12.06 19.08
N LEU A 292 0.36 10.82 19.36
CA LEU A 292 -0.29 9.62 18.82
C LEU A 292 -1.73 9.44 19.32
N ILE A 293 -1.97 9.64 20.62
CA ILE A 293 -3.31 9.53 21.22
C ILE A 293 -4.20 10.68 20.74
N SER A 294 -3.69 11.92 20.75
CA SER A 294 -4.45 13.09 20.31
C SER A 294 -4.86 12.97 18.85
N SER A 295 -3.94 12.51 18.00
CA SER A 295 -4.22 12.30 16.58
C SER A 295 -5.22 11.17 16.34
N LEU A 296 -5.22 10.10 17.15
CA LEU A 296 -6.24 9.04 17.10
C LEU A 296 -7.64 9.56 17.46
N VAL A 297 -7.75 10.45 18.46
CA VAL A 297 -9.03 11.07 18.84
C VAL A 297 -9.57 12.00 17.74
N LEU A 298 -8.68 12.71 17.05
CA LEU A 298 -9.04 13.59 15.93
C LEU A 298 -9.37 12.81 14.64
N GLU A 299 -8.91 11.56 14.53
CA GLU A 299 -9.02 10.72 13.32
C GLU A 299 -10.45 10.25 13.04
N GLU A 300 -11.36 10.29 14.03
CA GLU A 300 -12.78 9.98 13.80
C GLU A 300 -13.45 10.92 12.78
N TYR A 301 -12.83 12.07 12.43
CA TYR A 301 -13.49 13.11 11.61
C TYR A 301 -12.64 13.71 10.47
N SER A 302 -11.38 13.30 10.24
CA SER A 302 -10.56 13.88 9.17
C SER A 302 -9.52 12.94 8.59
N VAL A 303 -9.85 12.28 7.47
CA VAL A 303 -8.84 11.73 6.55
C VAL A 303 -8.06 12.89 5.95
N TRP A 304 -6.75 12.75 5.79
CA TRP A 304 -5.88 13.79 5.25
C TRP A 304 -6.39 14.30 3.88
N PRO A 305 -6.93 15.53 3.76
CA PRO A 305 -7.76 15.91 2.60
C PRO A 305 -7.09 15.78 1.22
N PRO A 306 -5.80 16.13 1.03
CA PRO A 306 -5.12 15.93 -0.24
C PRO A 306 -5.02 14.46 -0.65
N VAL A 307 -4.72 13.57 0.31
CA VAL A 307 -4.62 12.13 0.05
C VAL A 307 -6.00 11.52 -0.18
N GLN A 308 -7.01 11.90 0.61
CA GLN A 308 -8.40 11.49 0.39
C GLN A 308 -8.87 11.86 -1.02
N LYS A 309 -8.66 13.12 -1.42
CA LYS A 309 -9.04 13.60 -2.75
C LYS A 309 -8.35 12.81 -3.86
N ALA A 310 -7.03 12.60 -3.74
CA ALA A 310 -6.27 11.84 -4.73
C ALA A 310 -6.69 10.36 -4.77
N HIS A 311 -6.98 9.76 -3.61
CA HIS A 311 -7.53 8.42 -3.49
C HIS A 311 -8.88 8.29 -4.18
N ASP A 312 -9.82 9.22 -3.92
CA ASP A 312 -11.15 9.22 -4.52
C ASP A 312 -11.08 9.43 -6.04
N GLU A 313 -10.22 10.33 -6.51
CA GLU A 313 -9.97 10.53 -7.95
C GLU A 313 -9.38 9.28 -8.60
N LEU A 314 -8.44 8.61 -7.94
CA LEU A 314 -7.85 7.36 -8.42
C LEU A 314 -8.89 6.24 -8.46
N LEU A 315 -9.68 6.07 -7.39
CA LEU A 315 -10.80 5.14 -7.34
C LEU A 315 -11.79 5.41 -8.47
N HIS A 316 -12.15 6.67 -8.72
CA HIS A 316 -13.06 7.05 -9.80
C HIS A 316 -12.52 6.69 -11.19
N LYS A 317 -11.20 6.85 -11.41
CA LYS A 317 -10.57 6.50 -12.68
C LYS A 317 -10.38 5.00 -12.87
N ILE A 318 -10.08 4.27 -11.80
CA ILE A 318 -9.93 2.81 -11.82
C ILE A 318 -11.31 2.15 -11.95
N ASN A 319 -12.31 2.66 -11.24
CA ASN A 319 -13.70 2.19 -11.28
C ASN A 319 -14.43 2.90 -12.43
N HIS A 320 -14.18 2.47 -13.68
CA HIS A 320 -14.80 2.95 -14.92
C HIS A 320 -16.16 3.64 -14.73
N VAL A 321 -16.24 4.96 -14.76
CA VAL A 321 -17.54 5.61 -14.58
C VAL A 321 -18.40 5.35 -15.82
N ALA A 322 -19.56 4.73 -15.59
CA ALA A 322 -20.54 4.52 -16.62
C ALA A 322 -21.61 5.61 -16.54
N GLU A 323 -21.67 6.44 -17.58
CA GLU A 323 -22.76 7.39 -17.78
C GLU A 323 -23.98 6.62 -18.27
N ILE A 324 -25.05 6.62 -17.48
CA ILE A 324 -26.31 6.01 -17.85
C ILE A 324 -27.37 7.09 -17.98
N VAL A 325 -27.92 7.23 -19.17
CA VAL A 325 -28.99 8.19 -19.46
C VAL A 325 -30.27 7.43 -19.78
N TYR A 326 -31.33 7.71 -19.03
CA TYR A 326 -32.70 7.32 -19.39
C TYR A 326 -33.37 8.45 -20.17
N TYR A 327 -33.82 8.19 -21.39
CA TYR A 327 -34.56 9.15 -22.20
C TYR A 327 -36.06 8.91 -22.05
N GLU A 328 -36.78 9.84 -21.40
CA GLU A 328 -38.23 9.74 -21.22
C GLU A 328 -39.01 9.82 -22.53
N ALA A 329 -38.42 10.43 -23.58
CA ALA A 329 -39.09 10.65 -24.85
C ALA A 329 -39.48 9.34 -25.57
N ASP A 330 -38.72 8.26 -25.36
CA ASP A 330 -38.90 6.98 -26.05
C ASP A 330 -38.68 5.75 -25.16
N ASP A 331 -38.67 5.94 -23.84
CA ASP A 331 -38.38 4.90 -22.85
C ASP A 331 -37.07 4.15 -23.17
N SER A 332 -35.96 4.83 -23.45
CA SER A 332 -34.68 4.18 -23.78
C SER A 332 -33.57 4.46 -22.78
N ILE A 333 -32.61 3.54 -22.68
CA ILE A 333 -31.40 3.69 -21.88
C ILE A 333 -30.18 3.62 -22.80
N SER A 334 -29.25 4.55 -22.62
CA SER A 334 -27.89 4.45 -23.14
C SER A 334 -26.86 4.30 -22.03
N VAL A 335 -25.80 3.54 -22.30
CA VAL A 335 -24.59 3.46 -21.45
C VAL A 335 -23.43 4.05 -22.24
N ASN A 336 -22.75 5.06 -21.68
CA ASN A 336 -21.65 5.79 -22.30
C ASN A 336 -21.99 6.28 -23.72
N GLY A 337 -23.19 6.86 -23.87
CA GLY A 337 -23.72 7.35 -25.14
C GLY A 337 -24.16 6.27 -26.15
N LYS A 338 -24.02 4.98 -25.84
CA LYS A 338 -24.45 3.87 -26.71
C LYS A 338 -25.79 3.32 -26.25
N HIS A 339 -26.78 3.23 -27.14
CA HIS A 339 -28.09 2.67 -26.83
C HIS A 339 -27.99 1.21 -26.39
N LEU A 340 -28.59 0.89 -25.23
CA LEU A 340 -28.58 -0.44 -24.63
C LEU A 340 -29.91 -1.17 -24.81
N MET A 341 -31.02 -0.55 -24.39
CA MET A 341 -32.36 -1.14 -24.40
C MET A 341 -33.45 -0.06 -24.40
N ARG A 342 -34.70 -0.48 -24.66
CA ARG A 342 -35.87 0.42 -24.74
C ARG A 342 -37.17 -0.22 -24.23
N ASN A 343 -38.20 0.59 -24.03
CA ASN A 343 -39.54 0.26 -23.52
C ASN A 343 -39.50 -0.30 -22.08
N VAL A 344 -40.29 -1.33 -21.79
CA VAL A 344 -40.46 -1.86 -20.44
C VAL A 344 -39.16 -2.36 -19.79
N PRO A 345 -38.24 -3.06 -20.49
CA PRO A 345 -36.93 -3.39 -19.92
C PRO A 345 -36.16 -2.16 -19.43
N ALA A 346 -36.19 -1.06 -20.19
CA ALA A 346 -35.56 0.20 -19.80
C ALA A 346 -36.21 0.80 -18.55
N ARG A 347 -37.54 0.78 -18.44
CA ARG A 347 -38.26 1.23 -17.23
C ARG A 347 -37.93 0.40 -15.99
N ILE A 348 -37.78 -0.92 -16.14
CA ILE A 348 -37.35 -1.79 -15.04
C ILE A 348 -35.97 -1.36 -14.55
N LEU A 349 -35.00 -1.20 -15.45
CA LEU A 349 -33.64 -0.79 -15.09
C LEU A 349 -33.60 0.64 -14.54
N ARG A 350 -34.36 1.58 -15.10
CA ARG A 350 -34.51 2.95 -14.58
C ARG A 350 -34.91 2.95 -13.11
N ASN A 351 -35.93 2.18 -12.73
CA ASN A 351 -36.39 2.13 -11.34
C ASN A 351 -35.32 1.56 -10.40
N VAL A 352 -34.58 0.53 -10.83
CA VAL A 352 -33.44 -0.02 -10.08
C VAL A 352 -32.36 1.05 -9.90
N LEU A 353 -31.92 1.69 -10.98
CA LEU A 353 -30.88 2.71 -10.98
C LEU A 353 -31.27 3.92 -10.14
N ARG A 354 -32.53 4.38 -10.24
CA ARG A 354 -33.03 5.51 -9.46
C ARG A 354 -33.01 5.24 -7.95
N GLU A 355 -33.40 4.04 -7.52
CA GLU A 355 -33.34 3.66 -6.11
C GLU A 355 -31.91 3.46 -5.62
N TYR A 356 -31.05 2.84 -6.45
CA TYR A 356 -29.63 2.70 -6.17
C TYR A 356 -28.95 4.06 -6.01
N SER A 357 -29.13 5.00 -6.96
CA SER A 357 -28.53 6.34 -6.89
C SER A 357 -29.03 7.19 -5.72
N LYS A 358 -30.26 6.96 -5.24
CA LYS A 358 -30.84 7.71 -4.10
C LYS A 358 -30.48 7.13 -2.74
N THR A 359 -30.38 5.80 -2.62
CA THR A 359 -30.35 5.11 -1.32
C THR A 359 -29.23 4.10 -1.17
N GLY A 360 -28.52 3.75 -2.25
CA GLY A 360 -27.55 2.65 -2.29
C GLY A 360 -28.20 1.26 -2.25
N ARG A 361 -29.53 1.14 -2.43
CA ARG A 361 -30.24 -0.13 -2.38
C ARG A 361 -29.86 -1.04 -3.56
N GLU A 362 -29.42 -2.25 -3.23
CA GLU A 362 -29.01 -3.27 -4.23
C GLU A 362 -29.98 -4.47 -4.31
N GLU A 363 -30.89 -4.65 -3.35
CA GLU A 363 -31.81 -5.80 -3.32
C GLU A 363 -33.26 -5.43 -3.62
N PHE A 364 -33.88 -6.19 -4.53
CA PHE A 364 -35.17 -5.88 -5.13
C PHE A 364 -36.12 -7.09 -5.16
N GLU A 365 -37.41 -6.85 -5.01
CA GLU A 365 -38.48 -7.86 -5.04
C GLU A 365 -39.32 -7.75 -6.30
N ASN A 366 -39.57 -8.88 -6.99
CA ASN A 366 -40.40 -8.91 -8.20
C ASN A 366 -41.81 -8.32 -7.97
N ARG A 367 -42.35 -8.42 -6.75
CA ARG A 367 -43.68 -7.90 -6.40
C ARG A 367 -43.74 -6.37 -6.49
N GLU A 368 -42.65 -5.66 -6.23
CA GLU A 368 -42.63 -4.19 -6.26
C GLU A 368 -42.79 -3.69 -7.70
N PHE A 369 -42.10 -4.30 -8.67
CA PHE A 369 -42.22 -3.97 -10.10
C PHE A 369 -43.52 -4.49 -10.73
N LYS A 370 -44.08 -5.61 -10.24
CA LYS A 370 -45.39 -6.12 -10.70
C LYS A 370 -46.56 -5.20 -10.35
N ARG A 371 -46.41 -4.38 -9.31
CA ARG A 371 -47.43 -3.40 -8.86
C ARG A 371 -47.27 -2.04 -9.52
N ASP A 372 -46.15 -1.80 -10.20
CA ASP A 372 -45.88 -0.54 -10.87
C ASP A 372 -46.68 -0.49 -12.21
N PRO A 373 -47.64 0.45 -12.36
CA PRO A 373 -48.43 0.57 -13.58
C PRO A 373 -47.60 1.01 -14.79
N GLU A 374 -46.43 1.61 -14.59
CA GLU A 374 -45.50 1.93 -15.68
C GLU A 374 -44.77 0.67 -16.20
N ILE A 375 -44.72 -0.42 -15.42
CA ILE A 375 -44.00 -1.64 -15.78
C ILE A 375 -44.95 -2.77 -16.15
N CYS A 376 -46.09 -2.88 -15.48
CA CYS A 376 -47.09 -3.92 -15.71
C CYS A 376 -48.46 -3.31 -16.03
N ILE A 377 -48.89 -3.45 -17.29
CA ILE A 377 -50.17 -2.94 -17.78
C ILE A 377 -51.33 -3.88 -17.38
N ASP A 378 -51.08 -5.19 -17.34
CA ASP A 378 -52.05 -6.20 -16.90
C ASP A 378 -51.57 -6.86 -15.59
N PRO A 379 -52.21 -6.59 -14.45
CA PRO A 379 -51.86 -7.21 -13.17
C PRO A 379 -52.13 -8.72 -13.12
N VAL A 380 -53.02 -9.24 -13.97
CA VAL A 380 -53.44 -10.65 -13.98
C VAL A 380 -52.44 -11.52 -14.73
N ASN A 381 -51.78 -10.98 -15.77
CA ASN A 381 -50.69 -11.65 -16.49
C ASN A 381 -49.54 -10.68 -16.83
N PRO A 382 -48.70 -10.31 -15.85
CA PRO A 382 -47.77 -9.18 -15.98
C PRO A 382 -46.59 -9.41 -16.95
N ASN A 383 -46.34 -10.66 -17.38
CA ASN A 383 -45.17 -11.07 -18.17
C ASN A 383 -43.82 -10.50 -17.66
N PHE A 384 -43.73 -10.18 -16.37
CA PHE A 384 -42.61 -9.47 -15.77
C PHE A 384 -41.32 -10.29 -15.87
N GLU A 385 -41.40 -11.61 -15.64
CA GLU A 385 -40.21 -12.47 -15.65
C GLU A 385 -39.54 -12.53 -17.03
N SER A 386 -40.33 -12.55 -18.11
CA SER A 386 -39.77 -12.46 -19.47
C SER A 386 -39.11 -11.10 -19.73
N ARG A 387 -39.70 -10.02 -19.22
CA ARG A 387 -39.16 -8.66 -19.37
C ARG A 387 -37.88 -8.47 -18.54
N LEU A 388 -37.83 -9.02 -17.33
CA LEU A 388 -36.65 -9.01 -16.47
C LEU A 388 -35.51 -9.84 -17.11
N ASN A 389 -35.81 -11.02 -17.65
CA ASN A 389 -34.81 -11.80 -18.37
C ASN A 389 -34.22 -11.00 -19.55
N ARG A 390 -35.04 -10.23 -20.30
CA ARG A 390 -34.50 -9.34 -21.33
C ARG A 390 -33.58 -8.27 -20.77
N VAL A 391 -33.86 -7.71 -19.59
CA VAL A 391 -32.93 -6.77 -18.93
C VAL A 391 -31.59 -7.47 -18.70
N VAL A 392 -31.61 -8.68 -18.13
CA VAL A 392 -30.41 -9.49 -17.89
C VAL A 392 -29.65 -9.75 -19.20
N ASP A 393 -30.32 -10.24 -20.25
CA ASP A 393 -29.72 -10.50 -21.57
C ASP A 393 -29.08 -9.24 -22.19
N HIS A 394 -29.67 -8.07 -21.96
CA HIS A 394 -29.09 -6.81 -22.42
C HIS A 394 -27.90 -6.37 -21.56
N LEU A 395 -27.97 -6.58 -20.23
CA LEU A 395 -26.87 -6.27 -19.31
C LEU A 395 -25.65 -7.16 -19.55
N GLU A 396 -25.81 -8.37 -20.08
CA GLU A 396 -24.65 -9.21 -20.49
C GLU A 396 -23.73 -8.48 -21.48
N LYS A 397 -24.27 -7.58 -22.32
CA LYS A 397 -23.51 -6.79 -23.31
C LYS A 397 -22.68 -5.66 -22.68
N VAL A 398 -22.95 -5.33 -21.42
CA VAL A 398 -22.26 -4.32 -20.60
C VAL A 398 -21.94 -4.91 -19.22
N SER A 399 -21.58 -6.19 -19.20
CA SER A 399 -21.32 -6.96 -17.97
C SER A 399 -20.07 -6.48 -17.22
N ASP A 400 -19.25 -5.64 -17.84
CA ASP A 400 -18.16 -4.89 -17.21
C ASP A 400 -18.65 -3.69 -16.39
N VAL A 401 -19.88 -3.22 -16.62
CA VAL A 401 -20.48 -2.06 -15.96
C VAL A 401 -21.41 -2.46 -14.81
N MET A 402 -22.34 -3.38 -15.05
CA MET A 402 -23.33 -3.80 -14.06
C MET A 402 -23.97 -5.14 -14.40
N SER A 403 -24.55 -5.81 -13.39
CA SER A 403 -25.34 -7.02 -13.59
C SER A 403 -26.59 -7.08 -12.70
N LEU A 404 -27.52 -7.97 -13.06
CA LEU A 404 -28.71 -8.28 -12.27
C LEU A 404 -28.77 -9.79 -12.03
N ASN A 405 -28.52 -10.20 -10.79
CA ASN A 405 -28.43 -11.60 -10.41
C ASN A 405 -29.65 -12.04 -9.59
N ARG A 406 -30.12 -13.27 -9.81
CA ARG A 406 -31.18 -13.84 -8.97
C ARG A 406 -30.62 -14.09 -7.57
N HIS A 407 -31.16 -13.39 -6.58
CA HIS A 407 -30.69 -13.47 -5.20
C HIS A 407 -31.55 -14.40 -4.33
N ARG A 408 -32.87 -14.44 -4.58
CA ARG A 408 -33.83 -15.32 -3.88
C ARG A 408 -35.06 -15.60 -4.73
N ARG A 409 -35.92 -16.52 -4.29
CA ARG A 409 -37.22 -16.76 -4.95
C ARG A 409 -38.03 -15.46 -4.96
N GLY A 410 -38.31 -14.95 -6.16
CA GLY A 410 -39.09 -13.72 -6.32
C GLY A 410 -38.32 -12.41 -6.06
N GLY A 411 -36.99 -12.43 -6.04
CA GLY A 411 -36.16 -11.23 -5.93
C GLY A 411 -34.84 -11.34 -6.68
N PHE A 412 -34.24 -10.18 -6.95
CA PHE A 412 -32.96 -10.06 -7.64
C PHE A 412 -32.09 -9.00 -6.95
N ARG A 413 -30.79 -9.10 -7.16
CA ARG A 413 -29.79 -8.15 -6.67
C ARG A 413 -29.18 -7.42 -7.87
N PHE A 414 -29.07 -6.12 -7.74
CA PHE A 414 -28.30 -5.26 -8.62
C PHE A 414 -26.86 -5.23 -8.14
N GLU A 415 -25.92 -5.50 -9.04
CA GLU A 415 -24.49 -5.51 -8.75
C GLU A 415 -23.81 -4.50 -9.67
N PRO A 416 -23.47 -3.30 -9.16
CA PRO A 416 -22.66 -2.35 -9.90
C PRO A 416 -21.22 -2.86 -9.94
N HIS A 417 -20.60 -2.90 -11.12
CA HIS A 417 -19.19 -3.29 -11.28
C HIS A 417 -18.27 -2.07 -11.41
N CYS A 418 -18.85 -0.88 -11.45
CA CYS A 418 -18.16 0.40 -11.48
C CYS A 418 -19.04 1.53 -10.92
N HIS A 419 -18.54 2.77 -10.91
CA HIS A 419 -19.35 3.91 -10.50
C HIS A 419 -20.39 4.26 -11.57
N ILE A 420 -21.65 4.43 -11.17
CA ILE A 420 -22.75 4.73 -12.08
C ILE A 420 -23.19 6.18 -11.88
N ASP A 421 -23.00 6.99 -12.92
CA ASP A 421 -23.59 8.32 -13.03
C ASP A 421 -24.90 8.21 -13.80
N PHE A 422 -26.01 8.15 -13.06
CA PHE A 422 -27.35 7.99 -13.62
C PHE A 422 -28.10 9.32 -13.67
N ARG A 423 -28.62 9.66 -14.85
CA ARG A 423 -29.53 10.80 -15.02
C ARG A 423 -30.71 10.48 -15.92
N GLU A 424 -31.80 11.21 -15.71
CA GLU A 424 -33.01 11.13 -16.54
C GLU A 424 -33.08 12.39 -17.43
N GLU A 425 -33.19 12.20 -18.74
CA GLU A 425 -33.41 13.27 -19.70
C GLU A 425 -34.92 13.40 -19.97
N PRO A 426 -35.55 14.51 -19.55
CA PRO A 426 -36.99 14.67 -19.65
C PRO A 426 -37.42 14.78 -21.12
N ALA A 427 -38.63 14.32 -21.42
CA ALA A 427 -39.20 14.44 -22.76
C ALA A 427 -39.37 15.92 -23.12
N GLY A 428 -38.42 16.48 -23.87
CA GLY A 428 -38.50 17.86 -24.33
C GLY A 428 -39.80 18.11 -25.11
N VAL A 429 -40.59 19.10 -24.69
CA VAL A 429 -41.75 19.59 -25.45
C VAL A 429 -41.24 19.95 -26.85
N ARG A 430 -41.65 19.18 -27.88
CA ARG A 430 -41.35 19.48 -29.29
C ARG A 430 -41.71 20.94 -29.56
N LYS A 431 -40.70 21.83 -29.71
CA LYS A 431 -40.93 23.10 -30.41
C LYS A 431 -41.31 22.71 -31.84
N LEU A 432 -42.57 22.96 -32.19
CA LEU A 432 -43.10 22.89 -33.54
C LEU A 432 -42.10 23.59 -34.48
N LYS A 433 -41.43 22.82 -35.34
CA LYS A 433 -40.68 23.40 -36.45
C LYS A 433 -41.68 24.14 -37.32
N ASN A 434 -41.52 25.47 -37.42
CA ASN A 434 -42.23 26.28 -38.38
C ASN A 434 -42.01 25.70 -39.78
N LYS A 435 -43.13 25.46 -40.48
CA LYS A 435 -43.15 25.23 -41.93
C LYS A 435 -42.49 26.42 -42.61
N GLN A 436 -41.48 26.15 -43.44
CA GLN A 436 -41.20 26.95 -44.63
C GLN A 436 -41.74 26.19 -45.82
#